data_AF-A0A8C4Y514-F1
#
_entry.id   AF-A0A8C4Y514-F1
#
_cell.length_a   1.000
_cell.length_b   1.000
_cell.length_c   1.000
_cell.angle_alpha   90.00
_cell.angle_beta   90.00
_cell.angle_gamma   90.00
#
_symmetry.space_group_name_H-M   'P 1'
#
loop_
_entity.id
_entity.type
_entity.pdbx_description
1 polymer ?
#
loop_
_entity_poly.entity_id
_entity_poly.type
_entity_poly.pdbx_seq_one_letter_code
_entity_poly.pdbx_strand_id
1 'polypeptide(L)'
;PGKILVSCCKAQVDQSPQSLVTGEGEVSTTSCAFIGKYQTFHWYQQFPGRGLTDLLSVSPQENATEQRSSLHITDSQLRDSGSYLCAVDTQ
;
A
#
# COMPACT_ATOMS: atom_id res chain seq x y z
N PRO A 1 -15.34 24.18 21.09
CA PRO A 1 -16.05 23.30 20.12
C PRO A 1 -15.10 22.24 19.55
N GLY A 2 -14.95 21.13 20.29
CA GLY A 2 -13.99 20.06 20.01
C GLY A 2 -14.44 19.14 18.88
N LYS A 3 -13.48 18.71 18.06
CA LYS A 3 -13.66 17.56 17.16
C LYS A 3 -13.21 16.31 17.89
N ILE A 4 -14.13 15.35 17.97
CA ILE A 4 -13.93 13.99 18.49
C ILE A 4 -12.91 13.30 17.58
N LEU A 5 -11.73 13.00 18.10
CA LEU A 5 -10.80 12.05 17.47
C LEU A 5 -11.24 10.64 17.87
N VAL A 6 -11.88 9.94 16.94
CA VAL A 6 -12.09 8.50 17.05
C VAL A 6 -10.73 7.84 16.79
N SER A 7 -10.04 7.45 17.86
CA SER A 7 -8.89 6.55 17.77
C SER A 7 -9.20 5.32 18.60
N CYS A 8 -9.50 4.21 17.93
CA CYS A 8 -10.03 2.99 18.52
C CYS A 8 -8.98 1.87 18.64
N CYS A 9 -7.69 2.21 18.77
CA CYS A 9 -6.62 1.21 18.95
C CYS A 9 -6.53 0.22 17.77
N LYS A 10 -5.91 0.58 16.64
CA LYS A 10 -5.71 -0.35 15.51
C LYS A 10 -4.39 -0.09 14.83
N ALA A 11 -3.63 -1.13 14.56
CA ALA A 11 -2.44 -1.02 13.73
C ALA A 11 -2.88 -0.50 12.35
N GLN A 12 -2.51 0.74 12.04
CA GLN A 12 -2.97 1.44 10.86
C GLN A 12 -1.88 1.34 9.79
N VAL A 13 -2.23 0.77 8.65
CA VAL A 13 -1.41 0.85 7.45
C VAL A 13 -1.46 2.29 6.95
N ASP A 14 -0.30 2.91 6.76
CA ASP A 14 -0.16 4.24 6.20
C ASP A 14 0.32 4.13 4.74
N GLN A 15 -0.61 4.33 3.81
CA GLN A 15 -0.34 4.24 2.37
C GLN A 15 -0.35 5.63 1.73
N SER A 16 0.68 5.92 0.94
CA SER A 16 0.86 7.21 0.29
C SER A 16 1.49 7.08 -1.11
N PRO A 17 1.14 7.96 -2.08
CA PRO A 17 0.03 8.91 -2.02
C PRO A 17 -1.34 8.20 -2.10
N GLN A 18 -2.42 8.85 -1.67
CA GLN A 18 -3.79 8.31 -1.76
C GLN A 18 -4.32 8.27 -3.20
N SER A 19 -3.83 9.19 -4.04
CA SER A 19 -4.14 9.26 -5.46
C SER A 19 -2.90 9.79 -6.18
N LEU A 20 -2.61 9.22 -7.33
CA LEU A 20 -1.52 9.64 -8.20
C LEU A 20 -2.00 9.63 -9.65
N VAL A 21 -1.52 10.60 -10.42
CA VAL A 21 -1.70 10.64 -11.88
C VAL A 21 -0.31 10.60 -12.49
N THR A 22 -0.10 9.70 -13.44
CA THR A 22 1.21 9.43 -14.04
C THR A 22 1.04 9.30 -15.55
N GLY A 23 2.00 9.81 -16.33
CA GLY A 23 2.01 9.68 -17.78
C GLY A 23 2.43 8.28 -18.24
N GLU A 24 2.13 7.94 -19.51
CA GLU A 24 2.67 6.72 -20.10
C GLU A 24 4.20 6.76 -20.15
N GLY A 25 4.85 5.64 -19.86
CA GLY A 25 6.31 5.53 -19.81
C GLY A 25 6.97 6.04 -18.52
N GLU A 26 6.22 6.74 -17.65
CA GLU A 26 6.74 7.25 -16.37
C GLU A 26 6.69 6.20 -15.26
N VAL A 27 7.40 6.49 -14.16
CA VAL A 27 7.42 5.64 -12.97
C VAL A 27 6.38 6.12 -11.97
N SER A 28 5.45 5.24 -11.63
CA SER A 28 4.51 5.43 -10.53
C SER A 28 5.04 4.73 -9.29
N THR A 29 5.04 5.42 -8.14
CA THR A 29 5.52 4.89 -6.87
C THR A 29 4.47 5.08 -5.79
N THR A 30 4.09 3.97 -5.14
CA THR A 30 3.22 3.98 -3.96
C THR A 30 3.95 3.34 -2.80
N SER A 31 3.92 3.98 -1.64
CA SER A 31 4.58 3.52 -0.41
C SER A 31 3.55 3.12 0.63
N CYS A 32 3.91 2.14 1.44
CA CYS A 32 3.08 1.59 2.50
C CYS A 32 3.95 1.44 3.76
N ALA A 33 3.48 1.93 4.90
CA ALA A 33 4.16 1.84 6.18
C ALA A 33 3.26 1.18 7.24
N PHE A 34 3.88 0.46 8.16
CA PHE A 34 3.18 -0.17 9.28
C PHE A 34 4.06 -0.20 10.51
N ILE A 35 3.47 0.11 11.67
CA ILE A 35 4.15 0.04 12.97
C ILE A 35 3.74 -1.27 13.64
N GLY A 36 4.71 -2.18 13.78
CA GLY A 36 4.50 -3.52 14.33
C GLY A 36 5.70 -4.42 14.08
N LYS A 37 5.73 -5.58 14.77
CA LYS A 37 6.83 -6.54 14.65
C LYS A 37 6.51 -7.58 13.58
N TYR A 38 7.46 -7.81 12.66
CA TYR A 38 7.49 -8.96 11.75
C TYR A 38 6.22 -9.17 10.90
N GLN A 39 6.06 -8.33 9.88
CA GLN A 39 4.80 -8.18 9.15
C GLN A 39 4.99 -8.27 7.63
N THR A 40 4.35 -9.23 6.97
CA THR A 40 4.43 -9.37 5.51
C THR A 40 3.55 -8.34 4.83
N PHE A 41 4.10 -7.61 3.86
CA PHE A 41 3.34 -6.67 3.04
C PHE A 41 2.81 -7.40 1.81
N HIS A 42 1.52 -7.22 1.53
CA HIS A 42 0.87 -7.69 0.31
C HIS A 42 0.41 -6.50 -0.52
N TRP A 43 0.72 -6.52 -1.81
CA TRP A 43 0.25 -5.53 -2.75
C TRP A 43 -0.80 -6.12 -3.68
N TYR A 44 -1.91 -5.41 -3.83
CA TYR A 44 -3.03 -5.79 -4.68
C TYR A 44 -3.31 -4.71 -5.70
N GLN A 45 -3.81 -5.14 -6.86
CA GLN A 45 -4.45 -4.27 -7.84
C GLN A 45 -5.95 -4.54 -7.88
N GLN A 46 -6.74 -3.49 -7.96
CA GLN A 46 -8.17 -3.56 -8.20
C GLN A 46 -8.57 -2.67 -9.37
N PHE A 47 -9.14 -3.30 -10.40
CA PHE A 47 -9.82 -2.58 -11.47
C PHE A 47 -11.29 -2.34 -11.11
N PRO A 48 -11.91 -1.27 -11.64
CA PRO A 48 -13.34 -1.03 -11.48
C PRO A 48 -14.17 -2.26 -11.88
N GLY A 49 -15.07 -2.70 -10.99
CA GLY A 49 -15.94 -3.85 -11.22
C GLY A 49 -15.26 -5.22 -11.14
N ARG A 50 -13.99 -5.30 -10.72
CA ARG A 50 -13.25 -6.56 -10.53
C ARG A 50 -12.86 -6.78 -9.07
N GLY A 51 -12.54 -8.04 -8.75
CA GLY A 51 -11.95 -8.41 -7.45
C GLY A 51 -10.49 -7.96 -7.31
N LEU A 52 -9.94 -8.14 -6.11
CA LEU A 52 -8.53 -7.93 -5.83
C LEU A 52 -7.68 -8.95 -6.60
N THR A 53 -6.62 -8.48 -7.24
CA THR A 53 -5.58 -9.30 -7.87
C THR A 53 -4.30 -9.14 -7.07
N ASP A 54 -3.73 -10.25 -6.58
CA ASP A 54 -2.44 -10.27 -5.89
C ASP A 54 -1.31 -9.93 -6.88
N LEU A 55 -0.47 -8.96 -6.52
CA LEU A 55 0.68 -8.56 -7.33
C LEU A 55 1.96 -9.19 -6.79
N LEU A 56 2.25 -8.94 -5.51
CA LEU A 56 3.48 -9.38 -4.86
C LEU A 56 3.34 -9.37 -3.34
N SER A 57 4.19 -10.18 -2.70
CA SER A 57 4.35 -10.24 -1.25
C SER A 57 5.79 -9.91 -0.87
N VAL A 58 6.00 -9.02 0.10
CA VAL A 58 7.31 -8.58 0.57
C VAL A 58 7.49 -9.00 2.02
N SER A 59 8.50 -9.84 2.26
CA SER A 59 8.88 -10.26 3.60
C SER A 59 9.38 -9.07 4.43
N PRO A 60 9.04 -9.00 5.73
CA PRO A 60 9.53 -7.95 6.61
C PRO A 60 11.05 -8.05 6.80
N GLN A 61 11.65 -6.91 7.12
CA GLN A 61 12.99 -6.88 7.66
C GLN A 61 13.00 -7.35 9.12
N GLU A 62 13.90 -8.26 9.48
CA GLU A 62 14.02 -8.73 10.86
C GLU A 62 14.38 -7.57 11.80
N ASN A 63 13.71 -7.51 12.97
CA ASN A 63 13.99 -6.56 14.06
C ASN A 63 13.70 -5.06 13.79
N ALA A 64 12.89 -4.69 12.79
CA ALA A 64 12.42 -3.31 12.66
C ALA A 64 11.02 -3.12 13.31
N THR A 65 10.85 -2.01 14.03
CA THR A 65 9.59 -1.63 14.71
C THR A 65 8.62 -0.89 13.78
N GLU A 66 9.17 -0.26 12.75
CA GLU A 66 8.43 0.34 11.65
C GLU A 66 8.94 -0.28 10.36
N GLN A 67 8.03 -0.84 9.58
CA GLN A 67 8.32 -1.46 8.31
C GLN A 67 7.72 -0.62 7.19
N ARG A 68 8.44 -0.55 6.06
CA ARG A 68 7.97 0.13 4.86
C ARG A 68 8.14 -0.77 3.64
N SER A 69 7.18 -0.72 2.75
CA SER A 69 7.19 -1.38 1.45
C SER A 69 6.82 -0.37 0.37
N SER A 70 7.39 -0.52 -0.82
CA SER A 70 7.18 0.37 -1.95
C SER A 70 6.82 -0.45 -3.18
N LEU A 71 5.73 -0.09 -3.84
CA LEU A 71 5.36 -0.61 -5.15
C LEU A 71 5.79 0.39 -6.22
N HIS A 72 6.60 -0.07 -7.16
CA HIS A 72 7.05 0.70 -8.31
C HIS A 72 6.49 0.09 -9.60
N ILE A 73 5.73 0.89 -10.35
CA ILE A 73 5.28 0.53 -11.69
C ILE A 73 6.16 1.32 -12.65
N THR A 74 7.07 0.61 -13.31
CA THR A 74 7.95 1.18 -14.33
C THR A 74 7.29 1.10 -15.68
N ASP A 75 7.55 2.08 -16.56
CA ASP A 75 6.97 2.12 -17.91
C ASP A 75 5.43 2.06 -17.87
N SER A 76 4.83 2.92 -17.03
CA SER A 76 3.38 2.93 -16.77
C SER A 76 2.58 2.99 -18.07
N GLN A 77 1.53 2.19 -18.18
CA GLN A 77 0.64 2.16 -19.35
C GLN A 77 -0.80 2.51 -18.94
N LEU A 78 -1.64 2.93 -19.89
CA LEU A 78 -3.06 3.20 -19.61
C LEU A 78 -3.80 2.02 -18.95
N ARG A 79 -3.43 0.79 -19.30
CA ARG A 79 -4.01 -0.43 -18.72
C ARG A 79 -3.66 -0.65 -17.24
N ASP A 80 -2.63 0.03 -16.74
CA ASP A 80 -2.21 -0.07 -15.35
C ASP A 80 -3.02 0.87 -14.46
N SER A 81 -3.92 1.69 -15.04
CA SER A 81 -4.81 2.56 -14.28
C SER A 81 -5.79 1.76 -13.44
N GLY A 82 -5.72 1.95 -12.12
CA GLY A 82 -6.54 1.22 -11.17
C GLY A 82 -6.22 1.61 -9.73
N SER A 83 -6.87 0.94 -8.78
CA SER A 83 -6.56 1.10 -7.36
C SER A 83 -5.46 0.12 -6.96
N TYR A 84 -4.42 0.63 -6.32
CA TYR A 84 -3.34 -0.17 -5.74
C TYR A 84 -3.48 -0.15 -4.24
N LEU A 85 -3.55 -1.32 -3.61
CA LEU A 85 -3.89 -1.47 -2.21
C LEU A 85 -2.80 -2.27 -1.51
N CYS A 86 -2.33 -1.75 -0.37
CA CYS A 86 -1.43 -2.44 0.52
C CYS A 86 -2.21 -3.09 1.66
N ALA A 87 -1.89 -4.34 1.97
CA ALA A 87 -2.30 -5.02 3.19
C ALA A 87 -1.09 -5.55 3.94
N VAL A 88 -1.27 -5.80 5.23
CA VAL A 88 -0.21 -6.29 6.10
C VAL A 88 -0.75 -7.49 6.85
N ASP A 89 -0.05 -8.62 6.74
CA ASP A 89 -0.38 -9.82 7.52
C ASP A 89 0.20 -9.67 8.94
N THR A 90 -0.68 -9.71 9.93
CA THR A 90 -0.36 -9.62 11.36
C THR A 90 -0.42 -10.98 12.01
N GLN A 91 0.68 -11.43 12.59
CA GLN A 91 0.71 -12.64 13.41
C GLN A 91 0.20 -12.40 14.83
#